data_AF-A0AAD9NVX2-F1
#
_entry.id   AF-A0AAD9NVX2-F1
#
_cell.length_a   1.000
_cell.length_b   1.000
_cell.length_c   1.000
_cell.angle_alpha   90.00
_cell.angle_beta   90.00
_cell.angle_gamma   90.00
#
_symmetry.space_group_name_H-M   'P 1'
#
loop_
_entity.id
_entity.type
_entity.pdbx_description
1 polymer ?
#
loop_
_entity_poly.entity_id
_entity_poly.type
_entity_poly.pdbx_seq_one_letter_code
_entity_poly.pdbx_strand_id
1 'polypeptide(L)'
;MVDYTYVECTSAVMQALKHFSDRYPQYRGIEIRQCLLDGLHYVKQKQRKDGSWYGNTPPELKRACQWLVEHRLPDGGWGENFESCEQKVYVPADKSQIVNTAWALLGLLAVR
;
A
#
# COMPACT_ATOMS: atom_id res chain seq x y z
N MET A 1 -19.63 3.96 17.75
CA MET A 1 -18.60 3.71 16.71
C MET A 1 -18.23 2.24 16.79
N VAL A 2 -18.16 1.52 15.67
CA VAL A 2 -17.85 0.07 15.63
C VAL A 2 -16.52 -0.10 14.92
N ASP A 3 -15.62 -0.89 15.51
CA ASP A 3 -14.34 -1.26 14.88
C ASP A 3 -14.57 -2.47 13.97
N TYR A 4 -14.23 -2.32 12.69
CA TYR A 4 -14.48 -3.35 11.69
C TYR A 4 -13.22 -4.16 11.45
N THR A 5 -13.40 -5.46 11.19
CA THR A 5 -12.32 -6.29 10.67
C THR A 5 -12.08 -5.95 9.19
N TYR A 6 -10.81 -5.81 8.80
CA TYR A 6 -10.39 -5.54 7.42
C TYR A 6 -9.39 -6.60 6.94
N VAL A 7 -9.44 -6.90 5.65
CA VAL A 7 -8.53 -7.85 4.98
C VAL A 7 -7.07 -7.43 5.14
N GLU A 8 -6.82 -6.12 5.14
CA GLU A 8 -5.51 -5.50 5.29
C GLU A 8 -4.89 -5.85 6.65
N CYS A 9 -5.63 -5.57 7.73
CA CYS A 9 -5.23 -5.89 9.10
C CYS A 9 -5.06 -7.40 9.32
N THR A 10 -6.02 -8.20 8.84
CA THR A 10 -5.95 -9.67 8.97
C THR A 10 -4.72 -10.23 8.24
N SER A 11 -4.44 -9.77 7.02
CA SER A 11 -3.28 -10.19 6.24
C SER A 11 -1.96 -9.82 6.92
N ALA A 12 -1.85 -8.60 7.46
CA ALA A 12 -0.64 -8.15 8.16
C ALA A 12 -0.34 -9.02 9.40
N VAL A 13 -1.36 -9.31 10.21
CA VAL A 13 -1.22 -10.19 11.39
C VAL A 13 -0.84 -11.61 10.98
N MET A 14 -1.46 -12.16 9.92
CA MET A 14 -1.12 -13.48 9.41
C MET A 14 0.35 -13.56 8.96
N GLN A 15 0.85 -12.54 8.24
CA GLN A 15 2.26 -12.49 7.83
C GLN A 15 3.20 -12.48 9.03
N ALA A 16 2.91 -11.64 10.03
CA ALA A 16 3.70 -11.55 11.25
C ALA A 16 3.71 -12.88 12.04
N LEU A 17 2.53 -13.49 12.25
CA LEU A 17 2.39 -14.76 12.97
C LEU A 17 3.06 -15.91 12.24
N LYS A 18 2.94 -15.96 10.90
CA LYS A 18 3.60 -16.97 10.09
C LYS A 18 5.12 -16.87 10.20
N HIS A 19 5.66 -15.66 10.03
CA HIS A 19 7.10 -15.41 10.18
C HIS A 19 7.60 -15.78 11.59
N PHE A 20 6.86 -15.39 12.63
CA PHE A 20 7.19 -15.73 14.01
C PHE A 20 7.16 -17.25 14.26
N SER A 21 6.10 -17.94 13.80
CA SER A 21 5.94 -19.38 13.99
C SER A 21 7.01 -20.20 13.29
N ASP A 22 7.59 -19.71 12.20
CA ASP A 22 8.69 -20.38 11.51
C ASP A 22 9.99 -20.33 12.33
N ARG A 23 10.16 -19.30 13.16
CA ARG A 23 11.34 -19.13 14.03
C ARG A 23 11.17 -19.73 15.42
N TYR A 24 9.92 -19.82 15.91
CA TYR A 24 9.60 -20.31 17.26
C TYR A 24 8.46 -21.36 17.24
N PRO A 25 8.66 -22.51 16.56
CA PRO A 25 7.60 -23.50 16.32
C PRO A 25 7.01 -24.13 17.60
N GLN A 26 7.78 -24.14 18.71
CA GLN A 26 7.36 -24.66 20.00
C GLN A 26 6.41 -23.72 20.76
N TYR A 27 6.35 -22.44 20.39
CA TYR A 27 5.47 -21.48 21.04
C TYR A 27 4.09 -21.48 20.37
N ARG A 28 3.08 -22.03 21.06
CA ARG A 28 1.65 -21.95 20.67
C ARG A 28 1.36 -22.34 19.22
N GLY A 29 2.08 -23.32 18.68
CA GLY A 29 2.02 -23.67 17.27
C GLY A 29 0.63 -24.12 16.78
N ILE A 30 -0.18 -24.72 17.66
CA ILE A 30 -1.56 -25.14 17.33
C ILE A 30 -2.44 -23.91 17.19
N GLU A 31 -2.42 -23.00 18.16
CA GLU A 31 -3.27 -21.81 18.14
C GLU A 31 -2.88 -20.84 17.03
N ILE A 32 -1.57 -20.66 16.77
CA ILE A 32 -1.10 -19.84 15.66
C ILE A 32 -1.55 -20.45 14.33
N ARG A 33 -1.43 -21.77 14.15
CA ARG A 33 -1.92 -22.45 12.94
C ARG A 33 -3.42 -22.26 12.75
N GLN A 34 -4.21 -22.40 13.82
CA GLN A 34 -5.65 -22.19 13.74
C GLN A 34 -5.98 -20.74 13.37
N CYS A 35 -5.30 -19.77 13.99
CA CYS A 35 -5.46 -18.34 13.66
C CYS A 35 -5.15 -18.04 12.19
N LEU A 36 -4.11 -18.65 11.63
CA LEU A 36 -3.77 -18.51 10.20
C LEU A 36 -4.84 -19.13 9.28
N LEU A 37 -5.42 -20.28 9.66
CA LEU A 37 -6.50 -20.92 8.90
C LEU A 37 -7.78 -20.07 8.92
N ASP A 38 -8.15 -19.57 10.10
CA ASP A 38 -9.33 -18.73 10.28
C ASP A 38 -9.15 -17.38 9.54
N GLY A 39 -7.96 -16.79 9.62
CA GLY A 39 -7.59 -15.60 8.85
C GLY A 39 -7.70 -15.82 7.34
N LEU A 40 -7.21 -16.97 6.84
CA LEU A 40 -7.34 -17.32 5.43
C LEU A 40 -8.81 -17.49 5.02
N HIS A 41 -9.63 -18.14 5.86
CA HIS A 41 -11.07 -18.28 5.61
C HIS A 41 -11.75 -16.91 5.52
N TYR A 42 -11.45 -16.02 6.47
CA TYR A 42 -11.95 -14.65 6.48
C TYR A 42 -11.57 -13.89 5.21
N VAL A 43 -10.29 -13.94 4.80
CA VAL A 43 -9.81 -13.27 3.57
C VAL A 43 -10.56 -13.77 2.35
N LYS A 44 -10.75 -15.09 2.22
CA LYS A 44 -11.54 -15.68 1.11
C LYS A 44 -13.00 -15.23 1.14
N GLN A 45 -13.61 -15.18 2.31
CA GLN A 45 -15.01 -14.76 2.47
C GLN A 45 -15.23 -13.29 2.09
N LYS A 46 -14.22 -12.43 2.27
CA LYS A 46 -14.26 -11.01 1.91
C LYS A 46 -13.91 -10.71 0.45
N GLN A 47 -13.48 -11.71 -0.31
CA GLN A 47 -13.20 -11.55 -1.73
C GLN A 47 -14.49 -11.35 -2.52
N ARG A 48 -14.49 -10.40 -3.45
CA ARG A 48 -15.62 -10.14 -4.35
C ARG A 48 -15.65 -11.15 -5.50
N LYS A 49 -16.78 -11.23 -6.20
CA LYS A 49 -16.98 -12.14 -7.35
C LYS A 49 -15.99 -11.89 -8.50
N ASP A 50 -15.53 -10.66 -8.66
CA ASP A 50 -14.52 -10.26 -9.65
C ASP A 50 -13.08 -10.59 -9.21
N GLY A 51 -12.91 -11.20 -8.04
CA GLY A 51 -11.61 -11.55 -7.45
C GLY A 51 -10.94 -10.43 -6.66
N SER A 52 -11.48 -9.20 -6.64
CA SER A 52 -10.92 -8.08 -5.89
C SER A 52 -11.31 -8.13 -4.40
N TRP A 53 -10.59 -7.39 -3.56
CA TRP A 53 -10.97 -7.12 -2.16
C TRP A 53 -11.32 -5.64 -1.98
N TYR A 54 -12.21 -5.34 -1.04
CA TYR A 54 -12.43 -3.96 -0.61
C TYR A 54 -11.19 -3.49 0.18
N GLY A 55 -10.38 -2.64 -0.43
CA GLY A 55 -9.30 -1.93 0.24
C GLY A 55 -9.80 -0.60 0.79
N ASN A 56 -9.60 -0.37 2.08
CA ASN A 56 -10.01 0.85 2.77
C ASN A 56 -8.88 1.89 2.75
N THR A 57 -8.21 2.05 1.61
CA THR A 57 -7.33 3.19 1.41
C THR A 57 -8.19 4.45 1.34
N PRO A 58 -7.95 5.47 2.19
CA PRO A 58 -8.63 6.75 2.12
C PRO A 58 -8.64 7.28 0.68
N PRO A 59 -9.77 7.81 0.19
CA PRO A 59 -9.86 8.29 -1.18
C PRO A 59 -8.85 9.40 -1.49
N GLU A 60 -8.40 10.15 -0.48
CA GLU A 60 -7.32 11.14 -0.55
C GLU A 60 -5.99 10.50 -0.99
N LEU A 61 -5.62 9.37 -0.37
CA LEU A 61 -4.39 8.66 -0.70
C LEU A 61 -4.47 8.02 -2.09
N LYS A 62 -5.64 7.50 -2.47
CA LYS A 62 -5.86 6.99 -3.84
C LYS A 62 -5.67 8.11 -4.88
N ARG A 63 -6.25 9.29 -4.65
CA ARG A 63 -6.06 10.47 -5.52
C ARG A 63 -4.60 10.92 -5.58
N ALA A 64 -3.90 10.95 -4.45
CA ALA A 64 -2.48 11.32 -4.41
C ALA A 64 -1.62 10.35 -5.23
N CYS A 65 -1.85 9.04 -5.10
CA CYS A 65 -1.12 8.04 -5.87
C CYS A 65 -1.43 8.12 -7.37
N GLN A 66 -2.71 8.31 -7.72
CA GLN A 66 -3.13 8.52 -9.10
C GLN A 66 -2.45 9.75 -9.70
N TRP A 67 -2.43 10.86 -8.97
CA TRP A 67 -1.76 12.09 -9.41
C TRP A 67 -0.28 11.86 -9.69
N LEU A 68 0.44 11.15 -8.80
CA LEU A 68 1.84 10.78 -9.05
C LEU A 68 1.98 9.94 -10.32
N VAL A 69 1.15 8.91 -10.52
CA VAL A 69 1.22 8.04 -11.70
C VAL A 69 0.96 8.82 -13.00
N GLU A 70 0.01 9.76 -12.99
CA GLU A 70 -0.35 10.58 -14.15
C GLU A 70 0.75 11.58 -14.55
N HIS A 71 1.55 12.05 -13.59
CA HIS A 71 2.62 13.03 -13.83
C HIS A 71 4.01 12.39 -14.01
N ARG A 72 4.07 11.07 -14.21
CA ARG A 72 5.31 10.36 -14.54
C ARG A 72 5.73 10.68 -15.97
N LEU A 73 6.99 11.06 -16.16
CA LEU A 73 7.58 11.33 -17.47
C LEU A 73 7.80 10.05 -18.29
N PRO A 74 7.97 10.15 -19.64
CA PRO A 74 8.14 8.99 -20.50
C PRO A 74 9.36 8.11 -20.18
N ASP A 75 10.39 8.69 -19.55
CA ASP A 75 11.59 7.98 -19.08
C ASP A 75 11.37 7.21 -17.78
N GLY A 76 10.18 7.33 -17.17
CA GLY A 76 9.80 6.68 -15.92
C GLY A 76 10.06 7.50 -14.66
N GLY A 77 10.64 8.70 -14.76
CA GLY A 77 10.93 9.58 -13.63
C GLY A 77 9.88 10.67 -13.40
N TRP A 78 10.16 11.54 -12.44
CA TRP A 78 9.39 12.76 -12.13
C TRP A 78 10.34 13.96 -12.10
N GLY A 79 9.84 15.14 -12.46
CA GLY A 79 10.60 16.38 -12.39
C GLY A 79 9.68 17.59 -12.25
N GLU A 80 10.10 18.58 -11.47
CA GLU A 80 9.33 19.80 -11.19
C GLU A 80 10.20 21.03 -11.46
N ASN A 81 9.63 22.04 -12.13
CA ASN A 81 10.29 23.31 -12.36
C ASN A 81 10.12 24.26 -11.15
N PHE A 82 11.07 25.16 -10.92
CA PHE A 82 11.05 26.08 -9.77
C PHE A 82 9.82 27.01 -9.78
N GLU A 83 9.31 27.35 -10.96
CA GLU A 83 8.08 28.10 -11.18
C GLU A 83 6.88 27.49 -10.43
N SER A 84 6.91 26.18 -10.14
CA SER A 84 5.89 25.52 -9.33
C SER A 84 5.79 26.12 -7.93
N CYS A 85 6.91 26.54 -7.35
CA CYS A 85 6.97 27.19 -6.05
C CYS A 85 6.38 28.61 -6.08
N GLU A 86 6.58 29.33 -7.19
CA GLU A 86 6.06 30.68 -7.39
C GLU A 86 4.56 30.67 -7.65
N GLN A 87 4.11 29.78 -8.53
CA GLN A 87 2.72 29.73 -9.02
C GLN A 87 1.80 28.89 -8.13
N LYS A 88 2.35 28.12 -7.18
CA LYS A 88 1.61 27.20 -6.29
C LYS A 88 0.82 26.13 -7.06
N VAL A 89 1.27 25.78 -8.26
CA VAL A 89 0.75 24.71 -9.11
C VAL A 89 1.91 23.92 -9.65
N TYR A 90 1.71 22.63 -9.93
CA TYR A 90 2.78 21.80 -10.48
C TYR A 90 3.10 22.19 -11.92
N VAL A 91 4.36 22.56 -12.17
CA VAL A 91 4.92 22.84 -13.50
C VAL A 91 5.90 21.71 -13.84
N PRO A 92 5.56 20.82 -14.79
CA PRO A 92 6.42 19.69 -15.12
C PRO A 92 7.75 20.16 -15.71
N ALA A 93 8.84 19.50 -15.32
CA ALA A 93 10.14 19.72 -15.93
C ALA A 93 10.28 18.95 -17.25
N ASP A 94 11.15 19.45 -18.15
CA ASP A 94 11.44 18.78 -19.44
C ASP A 94 12.15 17.43 -19.26
N LYS A 95 12.83 17.24 -18.13
CA LYS A 95 13.58 16.02 -17.79
C LYS A 95 13.30 15.59 -16.36
N SER A 96 13.39 14.29 -16.12
CA SER A 96 13.30 13.74 -14.77
C SER A 96 14.43 14.27 -13.89
N GLN A 97 14.09 14.49 -12.63
CA GLN A 97 15.00 14.91 -11.58
C GLN A 97 15.08 13.78 -10.55
N ILE A 98 16.30 13.45 -10.14
CA ILE A 98 16.57 12.31 -9.23
C ILE A 98 15.79 12.45 -7.93
N VAL A 99 15.76 13.66 -7.36
CA VAL A 99 15.10 13.93 -6.07
C VAL A 99 13.59 13.77 -6.16
N ASN A 100 12.94 14.36 -7.17
CA ASN A 100 11.49 14.25 -7.36
C ASN A 100 11.08 12.80 -7.68
N THR A 101 11.89 12.10 -8.46
CA THR A 101 11.69 10.66 -8.73
C THR A 101 11.77 9.85 -7.44
N ALA A 102 12.78 10.09 -6.59
CA ALA A 102 12.90 9.42 -5.31
C ALA A 102 11.71 9.70 -4.39
N TRP A 103 11.25 10.95 -4.29
CA TRP A 103 10.09 11.31 -3.47
C TRP A 103 8.80 10.66 -3.96
N ALA A 104 8.54 10.66 -5.27
CA ALA A 104 7.38 10.00 -5.85
C ALA A 104 7.38 8.49 -5.54
N LEU A 105 8.53 7.83 -5.70
CA LEU A 105 8.68 6.41 -5.39
C LEU A 105 8.49 6.11 -3.90
N LEU A 106 9.05 6.93 -3.01
CA LEU A 106 8.86 6.78 -1.57
C LEU A 106 7.38 6.91 -1.18
N GLY A 107 6.67 7.90 -1.72
CA GLY A 107 5.23 8.08 -1.48
C GLY A 107 4.41 6.87 -1.93
N LEU A 108 4.68 6.36 -3.14
CA LEU A 108 4.00 5.17 -3.68
C LEU A 108 4.34 3.89 -2.92
N LEU A 109 5.56 3.75 -2.39
CA LEU A 109 5.95 2.61 -1.57
C LEU A 109 5.33 2.64 -0.17
N ALA A 110 5.12 3.83 0.42
CA ALA A 110 4.60 3.97 1.77
C ALA A 110 3.12 3.56 1.92
N VAL A 111 2.38 3.51 0.81
CA VAL A 111 0.95 3.15 0.77
C VAL A 111 0.69 1.72 0.29
N ARG A 112 1.74 0.89 0.20
CA ARG A 112 1.64 -0.53 -0.14
C ARG A 112 1.18 -1.39 1.02
#